data_AF-A0A2P8CCJ3-F1
#
_entry.id   AF-A0A2P8CCJ3-F1
#
_cell.length_a   1.000
_cell.length_b   1.000
_cell.length_c   1.000
_cell.angle_alpha   90.00
_cell.angle_beta   90.00
_cell.angle_gamma   90.00
#
_symmetry.space_group_name_H-M   'P 1'
#
loop_
_entity.id
_entity.type
_entity.pdbx_description
1 polymer ?
#
loop_
_entity_poly.entity_id
_entity_poly.type
_entity_poly.pdbx_seq_one_letter_code
_entity_poly.pdbx_strand_id
1 'polypeptide(L)'
;MDNITKSFQEFQKYIDASLSQILGSRGRNSSQGIMGPFAKLQEHGVARATQQFTERLFELLKNTPGDLVLLAKYGWYLDFGSDLRLAEYLASLIEDDKIEKLDQYLINRFREDTNKIFKKLKTRHPSREAIFAQVEQAQNNKQYFVSIPALLAQADGICLDYTKKKFFKKIKKQDYLPEMTTELSEISSTALSIFMAPIKEQSPIGAHEEGLKQYPVKFNRHVVMHGIDTEYGTEANSLRCLSFVKYLSDILIHFEKKESQK
;
A
#
# COMPACT_ATOMS: atom_id res chain seq x y z
N MET A 1 22.14 -8.59 -30.95
CA MET A 1 21.00 -8.45 -30.01
C MET A 1 21.28 -9.11 -28.67
N ASP A 2 22.08 -10.19 -28.61
CA ASP A 2 22.38 -10.90 -27.35
C ASP A 2 23.08 -10.07 -26.27
N ASN A 3 23.97 -9.13 -26.62
CA ASN A 3 24.69 -8.34 -25.62
C ASN A 3 23.80 -7.33 -24.88
N ILE A 4 22.80 -6.73 -25.53
CA ILE A 4 21.89 -5.75 -24.89
C ILE A 4 20.97 -6.46 -23.89
N THR A 5 20.43 -7.62 -24.26
CA THR A 5 19.59 -8.44 -23.39
C THR A 5 20.37 -8.94 -22.16
N LYS A 6 21.64 -9.31 -22.36
CA LYS A 6 22.53 -9.74 -21.27
C LYS A 6 22.89 -8.58 -20.33
N SER A 7 23.22 -7.41 -20.87
CA SER A 7 23.44 -6.18 -20.08
C SER A 7 22.20 -5.74 -19.32
N PHE A 8 21.00 -5.90 -19.89
CA PHE A 8 19.74 -5.58 -19.21
C PHE A 8 19.42 -6.57 -18.08
N GLN A 9 19.65 -7.87 -18.28
CA GLN A 9 19.50 -8.88 -17.23
C GLN A 9 20.50 -8.71 -16.09
N GLU A 10 21.73 -8.32 -16.41
CA GLU A 10 22.73 -7.95 -15.40
C GLU A 10 22.31 -6.69 -14.65
N PHE A 11 21.90 -5.63 -15.36
CA PHE A 11 21.38 -4.41 -14.76
C PHE A 11 20.20 -4.66 -13.81
N GLN A 12 19.27 -5.54 -14.20
CA GLN A 12 18.15 -5.95 -13.35
C GLN A 12 18.64 -6.63 -12.05
N LYS A 13 19.59 -7.56 -12.14
CA LYS A 13 20.22 -8.19 -10.96
C LYS A 13 20.94 -7.18 -10.07
N TYR A 14 21.56 -6.16 -10.64
CA TYR A 14 22.26 -5.10 -9.90
C TYR A 14 21.31 -4.13 -9.20
N ILE A 15 20.18 -3.77 -9.82
CA ILE A 15 19.11 -3.01 -9.17
C ILE A 15 18.56 -3.81 -7.98
N ASP A 16 18.28 -5.10 -8.16
CA ASP A 16 17.74 -5.95 -7.10
C ASP A 16 18.71 -6.07 -5.90
N ALA A 17 20.01 -6.16 -6.16
CA ALA A 17 21.06 -6.19 -5.13
C ALA A 17 21.21 -4.85 -4.38
N SER A 18 21.18 -3.73 -5.11
CA SER A 18 21.32 -2.38 -4.53
C SER A 18 20.10 -2.02 -3.67
N LEU A 19 18.90 -2.36 -4.13
CA LEU A 19 17.68 -2.13 -3.36
C LEU A 19 17.61 -3.00 -2.10
N SER A 20 18.16 -4.22 -2.14
CA SER A 20 18.27 -5.09 -0.96
C SER A 20 19.19 -4.50 0.11
N GLN A 21 20.27 -3.81 -0.26
CA GLN A 21 21.18 -3.15 0.68
C GLN A 21 20.59 -1.87 1.29
N ILE A 22 19.88 -1.07 0.49
CA ILE A 22 19.24 0.16 0.95
C ILE A 22 18.12 -0.13 1.95
N LEU A 23 17.31 -1.17 1.69
CA LEU A 23 16.17 -1.51 2.56
C LEU A 23 16.55 -2.43 3.73
N GLY A 24 17.71 -3.10 3.69
CA GLY A 24 18.25 -3.92 4.77
C GLY A 24 19.09 -3.17 5.80
N SER A 25 19.51 -1.93 5.52
CA SER A 25 20.35 -1.14 6.44
C SER A 25 19.50 -0.34 7.43
N ARG A 26 19.19 -0.96 8.59
CA ARG A 26 18.87 -0.19 9.80
C ARG A 26 20.08 0.68 10.15
N GLY A 27 19.96 1.98 9.87
CA GLY A 27 20.82 3.04 10.41
C GLY A 27 22.32 2.80 10.29
N ARG A 28 22.92 3.17 9.14
CA ARG A 28 24.30 3.66 9.09
C ARG A 28 24.57 4.33 7.74
N ASN A 29 25.13 5.55 7.80
CA ASN A 29 25.57 6.33 6.64
C ASN A 29 26.43 5.49 5.69
N SER A 30 25.97 5.29 4.45
CA SER A 30 26.70 4.51 3.45
C SER A 30 26.68 5.18 2.07
N SER A 31 27.01 6.48 2.00
CA SER A 31 27.31 7.16 0.73
C SER A 31 28.52 6.56 -0.01
N GLN A 32 29.37 5.77 0.66
CA GLN A 32 30.57 5.16 0.07
C GLN A 32 30.36 3.76 -0.54
N GLY A 33 29.31 3.04 -0.17
CA GLY A 33 29.00 1.72 -0.75
C GLY A 33 28.30 1.79 -2.11
N ILE A 34 27.81 2.98 -2.46
CA ILE A 34 26.92 3.20 -3.60
C ILE A 34 27.71 3.47 -4.89
N MET A 35 28.98 3.87 -4.84
CA MET A 35 29.75 4.32 -6.02
C MET A 35 30.29 3.20 -6.93
N GLY A 36 30.57 2.00 -6.40
CA GLY A 36 31.20 0.90 -7.15
C GLY A 36 30.39 0.37 -8.36
N PRO A 37 29.06 0.22 -8.24
CA PRO A 37 28.20 -0.22 -9.35
C PRO A 37 28.08 0.78 -10.52
N PHE A 38 28.24 2.08 -10.27
CA PHE A 38 28.04 3.14 -11.27
C PHE A 38 29.18 3.25 -12.28
N ALA A 39 30.41 2.90 -11.88
CA ALA A 39 31.59 2.98 -12.74
C ALA A 39 31.51 2.03 -13.97
N LYS A 40 30.83 0.88 -13.86
CA LYS A 40 30.71 -0.09 -14.96
C LYS A 40 29.71 0.29 -16.05
N LEU A 41 28.70 1.13 -15.72
CA LEU A 41 27.70 1.59 -16.70
C LEU A 41 28.26 2.69 -17.63
N GLN A 42 29.34 3.37 -17.24
CA GLN A 42 29.99 4.42 -18.04
C GLN A 42 30.74 3.88 -19.27
N GLU A 43 31.15 2.61 -19.28
CA GLU A 43 32.00 2.05 -20.35
C GLU A 43 31.29 1.92 -21.72
N HIS A 44 29.97 2.08 -21.81
CA HIS A 44 29.18 1.75 -23.02
C HIS A 44 28.52 2.95 -23.74
N GLY A 45 28.89 4.20 -23.42
CA GLY A 45 28.55 5.37 -24.25
C GLY A 45 27.09 5.84 -24.24
N VAL A 46 26.19 5.22 -23.46
CA VAL A 46 24.77 5.65 -23.28
C VAL A 46 24.59 6.60 -22.08
N ALA A 47 25.70 7.13 -21.56
CA ALA A 47 25.90 7.38 -20.13
C ALA A 47 24.97 8.41 -19.46
N ARG A 48 24.57 9.50 -20.12
CA ARG A 48 23.94 10.64 -19.41
C ARG A 48 22.42 10.48 -19.22
N ALA A 49 21.72 10.00 -20.24
CA ALA A 49 20.27 9.77 -20.18
C ALA A 49 19.92 8.55 -19.32
N THR A 50 20.75 7.49 -19.39
CA THR A 50 20.59 6.32 -18.51
C THR A 50 20.91 6.68 -17.06
N GLN A 51 21.94 7.49 -16.81
CA GLN A 51 22.27 7.97 -15.48
C GLN A 51 21.13 8.79 -14.87
N GLN A 52 20.62 9.81 -15.57
CA GLN A 52 19.50 10.63 -15.06
C GLN A 52 18.23 9.79 -14.83
N PHE A 53 17.93 8.85 -15.73
CA PHE A 53 16.82 7.92 -15.55
C PHE A 53 17.01 7.04 -14.31
N THR A 54 18.21 6.50 -14.10
CA THR A 54 18.50 5.68 -12.93
C THR A 54 18.44 6.46 -11.63
N GLU A 55 19.03 7.65 -11.57
CA GLU A 55 18.99 8.51 -10.38
C GLU A 55 17.56 8.83 -10.00
N ARG A 56 16.73 9.23 -10.97
CA ARG A 56 15.31 9.51 -10.74
C ARG A 56 14.52 8.28 -10.30
N LEU A 57 14.81 7.10 -10.86
CA LEU A 57 14.18 5.85 -10.43
C LEU A 57 14.59 5.48 -8.99
N PHE A 58 15.87 5.68 -8.63
CA PHE A 58 16.35 5.44 -7.26
C PHE A 58 15.70 6.39 -6.26
N GLU A 59 15.60 7.68 -6.57
CA GLU A 59 14.90 8.66 -5.74
C GLU A 59 13.43 8.27 -5.55
N LEU A 60 12.75 7.92 -6.64
CA LEU A 60 11.36 7.50 -6.60
C LEU A 60 11.16 6.26 -5.70
N LEU A 61 11.99 5.21 -5.88
CA LEU A 61 11.93 3.99 -5.06
C LEU A 61 12.24 4.25 -3.59
N LYS A 62 13.13 5.20 -3.30
CA LYS A 62 13.50 5.59 -1.93
C LYS A 62 12.39 6.36 -1.23
N ASN A 63 11.69 7.25 -1.94
CA ASN A 63 10.69 8.14 -1.36
C ASN A 63 9.29 7.51 -1.31
N THR A 64 8.94 6.65 -2.27
CA THR A 64 7.62 6.01 -2.38
C THR A 64 7.09 5.42 -1.05
N PRO A 65 7.88 4.69 -0.23
CA PRO A 65 7.38 4.19 1.05
C PRO A 65 6.82 5.30 1.95
N GLY A 66 7.49 6.45 2.00
CA GLY A 66 7.06 7.63 2.75
C GLY A 66 5.79 8.25 2.17
N ASP A 67 5.72 8.38 0.84
CA ASP A 67 4.54 8.90 0.13
C ASP A 67 3.29 8.05 0.40
N LEU A 68 3.44 6.72 0.34
CA LEU A 68 2.35 5.79 0.63
C LEU A 68 1.89 5.87 2.09
N VAL A 69 2.82 6.03 3.04
CA VAL A 69 2.51 6.24 4.46
C VAL A 69 1.78 7.58 4.65
N LEU A 70 2.21 8.64 3.96
CA LEU A 70 1.56 9.94 4.00
C LEU A 70 0.11 9.85 3.52
N LEU A 71 -0.13 9.21 2.37
CA LEU A 71 -1.48 8.97 1.86
C LEU A 71 -2.35 8.18 2.86
N ALA A 72 -1.78 7.16 3.50
CA ALA A 72 -2.48 6.36 4.49
C ALA A 72 -2.88 7.16 5.75
N LYS A 73 -2.10 8.16 6.15
CA LYS A 73 -2.47 9.10 7.23
C LYS A 73 -3.70 9.96 6.88
N TYR A 74 -3.96 10.16 5.59
CA TYR A 74 -5.18 10.78 5.05
C TYR A 74 -6.26 9.75 4.69
N GLY A 75 -6.10 8.49 5.09
CA GLY A 75 -7.09 7.42 4.91
C GLY A 75 -7.13 6.80 3.51
N TRP A 76 -6.15 7.09 2.66
CA TRP A 76 -6.08 6.58 1.29
C TRP A 76 -4.99 5.54 1.12
N TYR A 77 -5.30 4.46 0.41
CA TYR A 77 -4.37 3.36 0.16
C TYR A 77 -4.26 3.09 -1.34
N LEU A 78 -3.05 3.22 -1.89
CA LEU A 78 -2.77 2.86 -3.28
C LEU A 78 -2.50 1.37 -3.41
N ASP A 79 -2.86 0.81 -4.55
CA ASP A 79 -2.72 -0.62 -4.79
C ASP A 79 -1.32 -1.03 -5.25
N PHE A 80 -1.01 -2.33 -5.13
CA PHE A 80 0.28 -2.91 -5.52
C PHE A 80 0.60 -2.77 -7.03
N GLY A 81 -0.34 -2.28 -7.85
CA GLY A 81 -0.14 -2.02 -9.28
C GLY A 81 -0.08 -0.53 -9.64
N SER A 82 -0.09 0.35 -8.65
CA SER A 82 -0.10 1.80 -8.87
C SER A 82 1.27 2.28 -9.36
N ASP A 83 1.27 3.24 -10.29
CA ASP A 83 2.49 3.92 -10.75
C ASP A 83 3.13 4.63 -9.55
N LEU A 84 4.42 4.43 -9.33
CA LEU A 84 5.14 5.06 -8.22
C LEU A 84 5.11 6.59 -8.32
N ARG A 85 5.10 7.14 -9.55
CA ARG A 85 4.96 8.59 -9.79
C ARG A 85 3.59 9.11 -9.37
N LEU A 86 2.57 8.25 -9.36
CA LEU A 86 1.27 8.62 -8.82
C LEU A 86 1.34 8.82 -7.31
N ALA A 87 2.09 7.99 -6.58
CA ALA A 87 2.28 8.17 -5.14
C ALA A 87 2.97 9.51 -4.83
N GLU A 88 4.06 9.80 -5.53
CA GLU A 88 4.79 11.08 -5.42
C GLU A 88 3.88 12.27 -5.74
N TYR A 89 3.14 12.23 -6.86
CA TYR A 89 2.20 13.30 -7.22
C TYR A 89 1.14 13.52 -6.15
N LEU A 90 0.49 12.46 -5.65
CA LEU A 90 -0.55 12.60 -4.64
C LEU A 90 0.01 13.05 -3.28
N ALA A 91 1.24 12.64 -2.93
CA ALA A 91 1.93 13.13 -1.74
C ALA A 91 2.24 14.64 -1.85
N SER A 92 2.70 15.12 -3.01
CA SER A 92 2.94 16.55 -3.21
C SER A 92 1.67 17.41 -3.08
N LEU A 93 0.49 16.86 -3.41
CA LEU A 93 -0.77 17.57 -3.15
C LEU A 93 -1.02 17.77 -1.64
N ILE A 94 -0.54 16.86 -0.79
CA ILE A 94 -0.63 16.99 0.66
C ILE A 94 0.36 18.05 1.16
N GLU A 95 1.59 18.00 0.68
CA GLU A 95 2.65 18.94 1.07
C GLU A 95 2.31 20.39 0.66
N ASP A 96 1.62 20.55 -0.47
CA ASP A 96 1.12 21.83 -0.97
C ASP A 96 -0.21 22.29 -0.33
N ASP A 97 -0.73 21.59 0.70
CA ASP A 97 -2.02 21.86 1.35
C ASP A 97 -3.22 21.87 0.38
N LYS A 98 -3.20 20.99 -0.62
CA LYS A 98 -4.25 20.82 -1.65
C LYS A 98 -5.09 19.56 -1.38
N ILE A 99 -5.58 19.40 -0.16
CA ILE A 99 -6.25 18.18 0.30
C ILE A 99 -7.55 17.92 -0.48
N GLU A 100 -8.30 18.96 -0.85
CA GLU A 100 -9.52 18.80 -1.65
C GLU A 100 -9.21 18.23 -3.04
N LYS A 101 -8.08 18.62 -3.64
CA LYS A 101 -7.66 18.09 -4.94
C LYS A 101 -7.26 16.63 -4.84
N LEU A 102 -6.56 16.25 -3.75
CA LEU A 102 -6.24 14.85 -3.45
C LEU A 102 -7.52 14.02 -3.33
N ASP A 103 -8.46 14.45 -2.49
CA ASP A 103 -9.71 13.74 -2.25
C ASP A 103 -10.53 13.62 -3.54
N GLN A 104 -10.70 14.70 -4.29
CA GLN A 104 -11.42 14.67 -5.57
C GLN A 104 -10.80 13.69 -6.56
N TYR A 105 -9.47 13.69 -6.70
CA TYR A 105 -8.76 12.78 -7.60
C TYR A 105 -9.01 11.32 -7.21
N LEU A 106 -8.81 10.98 -5.93
CA LEU A 106 -8.93 9.60 -5.45
C LEU A 106 -10.38 9.12 -5.42
N ILE A 107 -11.32 9.97 -5.04
CA ILE A 107 -12.75 9.68 -5.12
C ILE A 107 -13.13 9.33 -6.56
N ASN A 108 -12.76 10.15 -7.54
CA ASN A 108 -13.09 9.89 -8.94
C ASN A 108 -12.46 8.57 -9.42
N ARG A 109 -11.16 8.37 -9.15
CA ARG A 109 -10.44 7.14 -9.50
C ARG A 109 -11.12 5.89 -8.92
N PHE A 110 -11.38 5.86 -7.61
CA PHE A 110 -11.97 4.68 -6.97
C PHE A 110 -13.44 4.49 -7.34
N ARG A 111 -14.19 5.57 -7.59
CA ARG A 111 -15.56 5.48 -8.10
C ARG A 111 -15.59 4.77 -9.46
N GLU A 112 -14.73 5.18 -10.39
CA GLU A 112 -14.61 4.57 -11.72
C GLU A 112 -14.19 3.10 -11.65
N ASP A 113 -13.26 2.76 -10.76
CA ASP A 113 -12.75 1.40 -10.60
C ASP A 113 -13.62 0.49 -9.70
N THR A 114 -14.69 1.00 -9.05
CA THR A 114 -15.44 0.28 -8.00
C THR A 114 -15.87 -1.14 -8.43
N ASN A 115 -16.54 -1.28 -9.58
CA ASN A 115 -17.00 -2.57 -10.08
C ASN A 115 -15.84 -3.55 -10.35
N LYS A 116 -14.73 -3.03 -10.89
CA LYS A 116 -13.51 -3.81 -11.16
C LYS A 116 -12.86 -4.26 -9.86
N ILE A 117 -12.89 -3.43 -8.82
CA ILE A 117 -12.37 -3.77 -7.48
C ILE A 117 -13.20 -4.91 -6.88
N PHE A 118 -14.53 -4.80 -6.85
CA PHE A 118 -15.39 -5.86 -6.31
C PHE A 118 -15.28 -7.15 -7.11
N LYS A 119 -15.19 -7.09 -8.44
CA LYS A 119 -14.90 -8.27 -9.27
C LYS A 119 -13.62 -8.97 -8.82
N LYS A 120 -12.53 -8.21 -8.63
CA LYS A 120 -11.26 -8.75 -8.12
C LYS A 120 -11.42 -9.35 -6.73
N LEU A 121 -12.05 -8.63 -5.78
CA LEU A 121 -12.24 -9.10 -4.41
C LEU A 121 -13.00 -10.43 -4.37
N LYS A 122 -14.12 -10.55 -5.11
CA LYS A 122 -14.90 -11.79 -5.21
C LYS A 122 -14.10 -12.95 -5.79
N THR A 123 -13.36 -12.72 -6.88
CA THR A 123 -12.50 -13.75 -7.49
C THR A 123 -11.38 -14.22 -6.58
N ARG A 124 -10.80 -13.31 -5.79
CA ARG A 124 -9.65 -13.59 -4.93
C ARG A 124 -10.03 -14.22 -3.60
N HIS A 125 -11.24 -13.94 -3.11
CA HIS A 125 -11.74 -14.39 -1.81
C HIS A 125 -13.07 -15.12 -2.00
N PRO A 126 -13.08 -16.32 -2.63
CA PRO A 126 -14.32 -17.02 -2.98
C PRO A 126 -15.18 -17.37 -1.75
N SER A 127 -14.56 -17.68 -0.61
CA SER A 127 -15.26 -17.90 0.67
C SER A 127 -16.02 -16.67 1.19
N ARG A 128 -15.72 -15.47 0.65
CA ARG A 128 -16.28 -14.17 1.03
C ARG A 128 -17.12 -13.55 -0.09
N GLU A 129 -17.30 -14.26 -1.20
CA GLU A 129 -17.97 -13.73 -2.39
C GLU A 129 -19.36 -13.16 -2.08
N ALA A 130 -20.18 -13.93 -1.34
CA ALA A 130 -21.52 -13.50 -0.97
C ALA A 130 -21.53 -12.19 -0.15
N ILE A 131 -20.54 -12.03 0.74
CA ILE A 131 -20.39 -10.80 1.53
C ILE A 131 -20.02 -9.64 0.62
N PHE A 132 -19.03 -9.81 -0.25
CA PHE A 132 -18.62 -8.75 -1.19
C PHE A 132 -19.71 -8.38 -2.19
N ALA A 133 -20.54 -9.33 -2.62
CA ALA A 133 -21.69 -9.05 -3.48
C ALA A 133 -22.74 -8.17 -2.78
N GLN A 134 -23.03 -8.45 -1.50
CA GLN A 134 -23.96 -7.61 -0.71
C GLN A 134 -23.37 -6.23 -0.42
N VAL A 135 -22.08 -6.14 -0.14
CA VAL A 135 -21.38 -4.86 0.04
C VAL A 135 -21.41 -4.03 -1.24
N GLU A 136 -21.12 -4.63 -2.39
CA GLU A 136 -21.19 -3.98 -3.71
C GLU A 136 -22.60 -3.44 -3.99
N GLN A 137 -23.63 -4.25 -3.73
CA GLN A 137 -25.02 -3.82 -3.86
C GLN A 137 -25.34 -2.63 -2.95
N ALA A 138 -24.95 -2.69 -1.68
CA ALA A 138 -25.15 -1.60 -0.72
C ALA A 138 -24.44 -0.32 -1.17
N GLN A 139 -23.21 -0.42 -1.65
CA GLN A 139 -22.43 0.72 -2.13
C GLN A 139 -23.05 1.36 -3.39
N ASN A 140 -23.51 0.55 -4.34
CA ASN A 140 -24.22 1.02 -5.53
C ASN A 140 -25.54 1.74 -5.18
N ASN A 141 -26.19 1.30 -4.10
CA ASN A 141 -27.40 1.93 -3.55
C ASN A 141 -27.10 3.08 -2.59
N LYS A 142 -25.83 3.51 -2.45
CA LYS A 142 -25.37 4.56 -1.51
C LYS A 142 -25.69 4.27 -0.04
N GLN A 143 -25.85 2.99 0.32
CA GLN A 143 -26.12 2.53 1.67
C GLN A 143 -24.80 2.43 2.48
N TYR A 144 -24.12 3.57 2.65
CA TYR A 144 -22.77 3.62 3.23
C TYR A 144 -22.72 3.20 4.69
N PHE A 145 -23.78 3.47 5.45
CA PHE A 145 -23.88 3.08 6.85
C PHE A 145 -23.79 1.56 7.06
N VAL A 146 -24.20 0.75 6.08
CA VAL A 146 -24.11 -0.72 6.15
C VAL A 146 -22.92 -1.27 5.37
N SER A 147 -22.52 -0.63 4.25
CA SER A 147 -21.39 -1.11 3.45
C SER A 147 -20.06 -0.92 4.16
N ILE A 148 -19.87 0.20 4.88
CA ILE A 148 -18.61 0.53 5.55
C ILE A 148 -18.29 -0.46 6.68
N PRO A 149 -19.17 -0.73 7.67
CA PRO A 149 -18.88 -1.72 8.71
C PRO A 149 -18.64 -3.12 8.14
N ALA A 150 -19.38 -3.51 7.10
CA ALA A 150 -19.21 -4.79 6.43
C ALA A 150 -17.82 -4.90 5.76
N LEU A 151 -17.35 -3.85 5.07
CA LEU A 151 -15.99 -3.78 4.51
C LEU A 151 -14.91 -3.82 5.59
N LEU A 152 -15.06 -3.04 6.66
CA LEU A 152 -14.12 -3.00 7.78
C LEU A 152 -13.98 -4.39 8.42
N ALA A 153 -15.08 -5.13 8.59
CA ALA A 153 -15.04 -6.50 9.09
C ALA A 153 -14.31 -7.46 8.14
N GLN A 154 -14.37 -7.23 6.82
CA GLN A 154 -13.65 -8.07 5.85
C GLN A 154 -12.14 -7.88 5.87
N ALA A 155 -11.61 -6.76 6.37
CA ALA A 155 -10.15 -6.57 6.48
C ALA A 155 -9.50 -7.64 7.37
N ASP A 156 -10.03 -7.86 8.59
CA ASP A 156 -9.55 -8.94 9.45
C ASP A 156 -9.83 -10.32 8.86
N GLY A 157 -10.98 -10.48 8.19
CA GLY A 157 -11.33 -11.72 7.52
C GLY A 157 -10.31 -12.13 6.46
N ILE A 158 -9.99 -11.22 5.53
CA ILE A 158 -8.99 -11.45 4.50
C ILE A 158 -7.64 -11.79 5.15
N CYS A 159 -7.19 -11.04 6.16
CA CYS A 159 -5.94 -11.35 6.84
C CYS A 159 -5.95 -12.74 7.48
N LEU A 160 -7.06 -13.17 8.08
CA LEU A 160 -7.19 -14.49 8.69
C LEU A 160 -7.09 -15.62 7.67
N ASP A 161 -7.68 -15.46 6.49
CA ASP A 161 -7.64 -16.51 5.47
C ASP A 161 -6.20 -16.83 5.07
N TYR A 162 -5.38 -15.78 4.90
CA TYR A 162 -4.00 -15.84 4.41
C TYR A 162 -2.95 -16.09 5.49
N THR A 163 -3.07 -15.44 6.65
CA THR A 163 -2.01 -15.40 7.68
C THR A 163 -2.42 -16.10 8.98
N LYS A 164 -3.69 -16.47 9.13
CA LYS A 164 -4.29 -16.90 10.42
C LYS A 164 -4.17 -15.85 11.55
N LYS A 165 -3.78 -14.62 11.21
CA LYS A 165 -3.70 -13.46 12.11
C LYS A 165 -4.65 -12.36 11.66
N LYS A 166 -4.92 -11.41 12.56
CA LYS A 166 -5.80 -10.26 12.31
C LYS A 166 -5.01 -8.99 12.00
N PHE A 167 -5.59 -8.07 11.25
CA PHE A 167 -5.00 -6.76 10.98
C PHE A 167 -5.18 -5.83 12.18
N PHE A 168 -6.39 -5.76 12.74
CA PHE A 168 -6.69 -4.82 13.82
C PHE A 168 -6.22 -5.30 15.19
N LYS A 169 -5.77 -6.55 15.31
CA LYS A 169 -5.09 -7.05 16.51
C LYS A 169 -3.62 -6.64 16.46
N LYS A 170 -3.10 -6.07 17.55
CA LYS A 170 -1.73 -5.56 17.63
C LYS A 170 -0.77 -6.57 18.23
N ILE A 171 0.50 -6.49 17.84
CA ILE A 171 1.57 -7.29 18.45
C ILE A 171 1.84 -6.76 19.86
N LYS A 172 1.93 -7.66 20.86
CA LYS A 172 2.28 -7.27 22.22
C LYS A 172 3.67 -6.61 22.23
N LYS A 173 3.81 -5.45 22.88
CA LYS A 173 5.02 -4.61 22.93
C LYS A 173 5.37 -3.85 21.64
N GLN A 174 4.56 -3.96 20.58
CA GLN A 174 4.63 -3.19 19.34
C GLN A 174 3.21 -2.80 18.92
N ASP A 175 2.62 -1.96 19.75
CA ASP A 175 1.20 -1.61 19.87
C ASP A 175 0.61 -0.91 18.63
N TYR A 176 1.45 -0.49 17.68
CA TYR A 176 1.00 0.02 16.38
C TYR A 176 0.96 -1.06 15.29
N LEU A 177 1.78 -2.11 15.39
CA LEU A 177 1.96 -3.12 14.34
C LEU A 177 0.84 -4.17 14.34
N PRO A 178 0.17 -4.38 13.19
CA PRO A 178 -0.77 -5.48 12.99
C PRO A 178 -0.15 -6.86 13.25
N GLU A 179 -0.89 -7.77 13.90
CA GLU A 179 -0.42 -9.12 14.20
C GLU A 179 -0.02 -9.88 12.92
N MET A 180 -0.76 -9.68 11.83
CA MET A 180 -0.45 -10.29 10.54
C MET A 180 0.93 -9.93 9.96
N THR A 181 1.62 -8.89 10.44
CA THR A 181 2.96 -8.58 9.93
C THR A 181 4.02 -9.59 10.33
N THR A 182 3.79 -10.41 11.38
CA THR A 182 4.74 -11.46 11.79
C THR A 182 4.93 -12.51 10.70
N GLU A 183 3.89 -12.79 9.92
CA GLU A 183 3.94 -13.75 8.82
C GLU A 183 4.57 -13.13 7.57
N LEU A 184 4.47 -11.80 7.39
CA LEU A 184 4.94 -11.13 6.16
C LEU A 184 6.44 -10.81 6.15
N SER A 185 7.11 -10.78 7.31
CA SER A 185 8.52 -10.35 7.40
C SER A 185 9.52 -11.30 6.74
N GLU A 186 9.13 -12.54 6.46
CA GLU A 186 10.05 -13.57 5.95
C GLU A 186 10.08 -13.68 4.42
N ILE A 187 9.17 -13.02 3.69
CA ILE A 187 8.86 -13.38 2.28
C ILE A 187 8.83 -12.19 1.29
N SER A 188 8.92 -10.93 1.76
CA SER A 188 8.71 -9.78 0.87
C SER A 188 9.81 -9.58 -0.17
N SER A 189 9.45 -9.53 -1.46
CA SER A 189 10.33 -8.96 -2.48
C SER A 189 10.53 -7.45 -2.22
N THR A 190 11.59 -6.87 -2.78
CA THR A 190 11.88 -5.43 -2.71
C THR A 190 10.66 -4.57 -3.07
N ALA A 191 9.96 -4.89 -4.16
CA ALA A 191 8.75 -4.16 -4.55
C ALA A 191 7.60 -4.30 -3.53
N LEU A 192 7.37 -5.50 -2.98
CA LEU A 192 6.35 -5.70 -1.94
C LEU A 192 6.68 -4.93 -0.67
N SER A 193 7.96 -4.84 -0.31
CA SER A 193 8.39 -4.12 0.89
C SER A 193 8.07 -2.63 0.84
N ILE A 194 8.11 -1.99 -0.34
CA ILE A 194 7.72 -0.59 -0.56
C ILE A 194 6.22 -0.43 -0.26
N PHE A 195 5.39 -1.26 -0.89
CA PHE A 195 3.93 -1.17 -0.72
C PHE A 195 3.46 -1.62 0.66
N MET A 196 4.26 -2.35 1.44
CA MET A 196 3.95 -2.73 2.81
C MET A 196 4.17 -1.60 3.83
N ALA A 197 4.79 -0.48 3.45
CA ALA A 197 5.09 0.62 4.38
C ALA A 197 3.85 1.13 5.15
N PRO A 198 2.68 1.35 4.52
CA PRO A 198 1.45 1.74 5.24
C PRO A 198 0.95 0.74 6.29
N ILE A 199 1.25 -0.56 6.18
CA ILE A 199 0.89 -1.57 7.20
C ILE A 199 1.81 -1.46 8.42
N LYS A 200 3.07 -1.09 8.20
CA LYS A 200 4.09 -1.00 9.25
C LYS A 200 3.95 0.26 10.10
N GLU A 201 3.16 1.22 9.64
CA GLU A 201 2.91 2.49 10.31
C GLU A 201 1.46 2.60 10.80
N GLN A 202 1.22 3.40 11.83
CA GLN A 202 -0.14 3.63 12.32
C GLN A 202 -0.88 4.61 11.40
N SER A 203 -2.08 4.23 10.96
CA SER A 203 -3.01 5.03 10.17
C SER A 203 -4.34 5.24 10.92
N PRO A 204 -5.14 6.26 10.58
CA PRO A 204 -6.39 6.57 11.28
C PRO A 204 -7.34 5.38 11.34
N ILE A 205 -7.40 4.54 10.30
CA ILE A 205 -8.32 3.39 10.26
C ILE A 205 -8.06 2.37 11.37
N GLY A 206 -6.81 2.21 11.80
CA GLY A 206 -6.35 1.22 12.78
C GLY A 206 -5.86 1.82 14.10
N ALA A 207 -6.08 3.12 14.32
CA ALA A 207 -5.73 3.82 15.55
C ALA A 207 -6.77 3.61 16.66
N HIS A 208 -6.37 3.79 17.91
CA HIS A 208 -7.31 3.97 19.02
C HIS A 208 -7.96 5.36 18.94
N GLU A 209 -9.12 5.50 19.57
CA GLU A 209 -9.90 6.74 19.57
C GLU A 209 -9.08 7.95 20.05
N GLU A 210 -8.34 7.80 21.15
CA GLU A 210 -7.48 8.86 21.71
C GLU A 210 -6.41 9.34 20.72
N GLY A 211 -5.91 8.42 19.89
CA GLY A 211 -4.92 8.67 18.85
C GLY A 211 -5.49 9.37 17.63
N LEU A 212 -6.81 9.55 17.50
CA LEU A 212 -7.39 10.18 16.31
C LEU A 212 -7.07 11.66 16.18
N LYS A 213 -6.77 12.34 17.30
CA LYS A 213 -6.45 13.78 17.30
C LYS A 213 -5.27 14.12 16.39
N GLN A 214 -4.31 13.22 16.23
CA GLN A 214 -3.11 13.44 15.43
C GLN A 214 -3.32 13.31 13.91
N TYR A 215 -4.45 12.76 13.46
CA TYR A 215 -4.71 12.54 12.03
C TYR A 215 -5.61 13.62 11.42
N PRO A 216 -5.37 14.03 10.17
CA PRO A 216 -6.20 15.00 9.46
C PRO A 216 -7.61 14.44 9.20
N VAL A 217 -7.70 13.14 8.92
CA VAL A 217 -8.95 12.43 8.66
C VAL A 217 -9.34 11.59 9.88
N LYS A 218 -10.59 11.71 10.34
CA LYS A 218 -11.10 11.03 11.54
C LYS A 218 -11.80 9.70 11.26
N PHE A 219 -11.86 9.27 9.99
CA PHE A 219 -12.45 7.99 9.62
C PHE A 219 -11.68 6.81 10.25
N ASN A 220 -12.32 6.14 11.21
CA ASN A 220 -11.67 5.17 12.07
C ASN A 220 -12.58 3.98 12.40
N ARG A 221 -12.00 2.78 12.39
CA ARG A 221 -12.75 1.54 12.62
C ARG A 221 -13.33 1.45 14.02
N HIS A 222 -12.64 1.93 15.06
CA HIS A 222 -13.11 1.81 16.43
C HIS A 222 -14.40 2.62 16.63
N VAL A 223 -14.38 3.90 16.28
CA VAL A 223 -15.54 4.80 16.45
C VAL A 223 -16.72 4.42 15.55
N VAL A 224 -16.46 3.90 14.34
CA VAL A 224 -17.51 3.37 13.45
C VAL A 224 -18.14 2.09 14.02
N MET A 225 -17.32 1.11 14.41
CA MET A 225 -17.84 -0.19 14.87
C MET A 225 -18.50 -0.12 16.24
N HIS A 226 -18.17 0.88 17.07
CA HIS A 226 -18.84 1.15 18.34
C HIS A 226 -20.02 2.13 18.23
N GLY A 227 -20.32 2.66 17.04
CA GLY A 227 -21.44 3.58 16.83
C GLY A 227 -21.25 4.95 17.48
N ILE A 228 -19.99 5.35 17.74
CA ILE A 228 -19.64 6.66 18.31
C ILE A 228 -19.71 7.74 17.23
N ASP A 229 -19.19 7.44 16.04
CA ASP A 229 -19.37 8.28 14.86
C ASP A 229 -20.71 7.92 14.21
N THR A 230 -21.63 8.89 14.08
CA THR A 230 -22.93 8.72 13.42
C THR A 230 -22.98 9.32 12.02
N GLU A 231 -21.91 9.99 11.59
CA GLU A 231 -21.82 10.71 10.32
C GLU A 231 -20.83 10.04 9.34
N TYR A 232 -20.31 8.86 9.70
CA TYR A 232 -19.33 8.15 8.87
C TYR A 232 -19.85 7.75 7.48
N GLY A 233 -21.17 7.69 7.29
CA GLY A 233 -21.87 7.18 6.10
C GLY A 233 -21.76 8.07 4.86
N THR A 234 -20.54 8.39 4.42
CA THR A 234 -20.27 9.20 3.23
C THR A 234 -19.64 8.38 2.11
N GLU A 235 -19.79 8.84 0.87
CA GLU A 235 -19.12 8.22 -0.28
C GLU A 235 -17.60 8.22 -0.10
N ALA A 236 -17.02 9.34 0.35
CA ALA A 236 -15.59 9.46 0.57
C ALA A 236 -15.07 8.40 1.55
N ASN A 237 -15.75 8.20 2.68
CA ASN A 237 -15.38 7.18 3.66
C ASN A 237 -15.58 5.75 3.11
N SER A 238 -16.63 5.51 2.32
CA SER A 238 -16.82 4.21 1.67
C SER A 238 -15.69 3.90 0.68
N LEU A 239 -15.25 4.89 -0.09
CA LEU A 239 -14.15 4.72 -1.05
C LEU A 239 -12.78 4.61 -0.35
N ARG A 240 -12.54 5.35 0.74
CA ARG A 240 -11.37 5.15 1.61
C ARG A 240 -11.33 3.72 2.15
N CYS A 241 -12.46 3.23 2.68
CA CYS A 241 -12.58 1.86 3.17
C CYS A 241 -12.37 0.81 2.07
N LEU A 242 -12.94 1.03 0.89
CA LEU A 242 -12.75 0.15 -0.27
C LEU A 242 -11.29 0.13 -0.72
N SER A 243 -10.62 1.28 -0.76
CA SER A 243 -9.20 1.39 -1.09
C SER A 243 -8.32 0.59 -0.13
N PHE A 244 -8.62 0.64 1.17
CA PHE A 244 -7.94 -0.12 2.21
C PHE A 244 -8.12 -1.63 2.06
N VAL A 245 -9.36 -2.11 1.89
CA VAL A 245 -9.65 -3.55 1.72
C VAL A 245 -9.01 -4.09 0.44
N LYS A 246 -9.06 -3.33 -0.64
CA LYS A 246 -8.39 -3.66 -1.90
C LYS A 246 -6.88 -3.76 -1.71
N TYR A 247 -6.27 -2.77 -1.04
CA TYR A 247 -4.86 -2.72 -0.73
C TYR A 247 -4.39 -3.95 0.06
N LEU A 248 -5.11 -4.31 1.14
CA LEU A 248 -4.82 -5.52 1.91
C LEU A 248 -4.91 -6.78 1.04
N SER A 249 -5.97 -6.92 0.24
CA SER A 249 -6.10 -8.03 -0.68
C SER A 249 -4.95 -8.11 -1.66
N ASP A 250 -4.49 -6.98 -2.20
CA ASP A 250 -3.38 -6.96 -3.16
C ASP A 250 -2.09 -7.42 -2.49
N ILE A 251 -1.77 -6.95 -1.28
CA ILE A 251 -0.55 -7.38 -0.57
C ILE A 251 -0.57 -8.89 -0.28
N LEU A 252 -1.69 -9.40 0.22
CA LEU A 252 -1.78 -10.78 0.71
C LEU A 252 -1.74 -11.83 -0.41
N ILE A 253 -2.25 -11.52 -1.60
CA ILE A 253 -2.15 -12.43 -2.75
C ILE A 253 -0.72 -12.55 -3.28
N HIS A 254 0.06 -11.47 -3.20
CA HIS A 254 1.47 -11.52 -3.56
C HIS A 254 2.32 -12.22 -2.49
N PHE A 255 1.80 -12.32 -1.26
CA PHE A 255 2.36 -13.16 -0.21
C PHE A 255 2.12 -14.66 -0.47
N GLU A 256 0.86 -15.09 -0.66
CA GLU A 256 0.48 -16.51 -0.84
C GLU A 256 1.16 -17.18 -2.03
N LYS A 257 1.25 -16.49 -3.18
CA LYS A 257 1.84 -17.04 -4.41
C LYS A 257 3.31 -17.49 -4.28
N LYS A 258 4.03 -17.02 -3.25
CA LYS A 258 5.41 -17.45 -2.97
C LYS A 258 5.48 -18.71 -2.10
N GLU A 259 4.47 -19.01 -1.29
CA GLU A 259 4.43 -20.24 -0.49
C GLU A 259 4.06 -21.46 -1.34
N SER A 260 3.15 -21.31 -2.32
CA SER A 260 2.78 -22.40 -3.24
C SER A 260 3.86 -22.77 -4.27
N GLN A 261 5.02 -22.10 -4.24
CA GLN A 261 6.18 -22.36 -5.10
C GLN A 261 7.36 -22.99 -4.34
N LYS A 262 7.18 -23.33 -3.06
CA LYS A 262 8.10 -24.15 -2.26
C LYS A 262 7.55 -25.57 -2.12
#